data_AF-A0A523R9Q5-F1
#
_entry.id   AF-A0A523R9Q5-F1
#
_cell.length_a   1.000
_cell.length_b   1.000
_cell.length_c   1.000
_cell.angle_alpha   90.00
_cell.angle_beta   90.00
_cell.angle_gamma   90.00
#
_symmetry.space_group_name_H-M   'P 1'
#
loop_
_entity.id
_entity.type
_entity.pdbx_description
1 polymer ?
#
loop_
_entity_poly.entity_id
_entity_poly.type
_entity_poly.pdbx_seq_one_letter_code
_entity_poly.pdbx_strand_id
1 'polypeptide(L)'
;MPEKEAWAYQLDWLNIVTILGLDSIEQISEDKRIRVTKKLSKLYGSEPLLSFKPQELDELVASELKNLMEKELRIHAKQKERIRKQMKNRMPSFKQPGVIPIDMSDLKNLPDEIKKMLSKMFMQNEGDDDKDDDKDDYSDDYSEDKHSYYI
;
A
#
# COMPACT_ATOMS: atom_id res chain seq x y z
N MET A 1 36.74 -11.63 -0.62
CA MET A 1 36.78 -10.60 -1.68
C MET A 1 38.20 -10.08 -1.79
N PRO A 2 38.80 -10.00 -2.98
CA PRO A 2 40.12 -9.38 -3.15
C PRO A 2 40.06 -7.89 -2.81
N GLU A 3 41.15 -7.31 -2.30
CA GLU A 3 41.27 -5.88 -1.92
C GLU A 3 40.83 -4.89 -3.02
N LYS A 4 40.78 -5.35 -4.27
CA LYS A 4 40.39 -4.56 -5.46
C LYS A 4 38.93 -4.11 -5.47
N GLU A 5 38.08 -4.58 -4.56
CA GLU A 5 36.65 -4.23 -4.53
C GLU A 5 36.24 -3.54 -3.22
N ALA A 6 37.18 -2.88 -2.52
CA ALA A 6 36.92 -2.22 -1.23
C ALA A 6 35.77 -1.19 -1.26
N TRP A 7 35.55 -0.51 -2.40
CA TRP A 7 34.43 0.41 -2.58
C TRP A 7 33.05 -0.27 -2.46
N ALA A 8 32.96 -1.57 -2.75
CA ALA A 8 31.71 -2.30 -2.68
C ALA A 8 31.15 -2.41 -1.25
N TYR A 9 32.00 -2.21 -0.23
CA TYR A 9 31.56 -2.15 1.17
C TYR A 9 30.83 -0.83 1.51
N GLN A 10 30.95 0.20 0.68
CA GLN A 10 30.24 1.48 0.85
C GLN A 10 28.81 1.43 0.32
N LEU A 11 28.44 0.35 -0.39
CA LEU A 11 27.13 0.21 -1.03
C LEU A 11 26.03 -0.01 0.00
N ASP A 12 24.97 0.78 -0.11
CA ASP A 12 23.73 0.51 0.60
C ASP A 12 22.82 -0.36 -0.27
N TRP A 13 22.88 -1.67 -0.04
CA TRP A 13 22.05 -2.63 -0.76
C TRP A 13 20.55 -2.43 -0.54
N LEU A 14 20.12 -1.83 0.58
CA LEU A 14 18.70 -1.53 0.81
C LEU A 14 18.25 -0.37 -0.07
N ASN A 15 19.10 0.66 -0.21
CA ASN A 15 18.85 1.75 -1.14
C ASN A 15 18.81 1.25 -2.59
N ILE A 16 19.76 0.41 -3.00
CA ILE A 16 19.79 -0.21 -4.34
C ILE A 16 18.52 -1.01 -4.62
N VAL A 17 18.07 -1.85 -3.67
CA VAL A 17 16.81 -2.60 -3.77
C VAL A 17 15.62 -1.67 -3.96
N THR A 18 15.59 -0.56 -3.22
CA THR A 18 14.55 0.46 -3.29
C THR A 18 14.53 1.15 -4.66
N ILE A 19 15.69 1.55 -5.19
CA ILE A 19 15.83 2.15 -6.53
C ILE A 19 15.32 1.21 -7.62
N LEU A 20 15.57 -0.10 -7.46
CA LEU A 20 15.10 -1.13 -8.41
C LEU A 20 13.61 -1.45 -8.26
N GLY A 21 12.93 -0.94 -7.22
CA GLY A 21 11.52 -1.24 -6.94
C GLY A 21 11.28 -2.70 -6.54
N LEU A 22 12.31 -3.35 -6.01
CA LEU A 22 12.27 -4.69 -5.44
C LEU A 22 11.83 -4.61 -3.98
N ASP A 23 11.30 -5.71 -3.46
CA ASP A 23 10.80 -5.79 -2.08
C ASP A 23 11.85 -6.45 -1.15
N SER A 24 12.84 -7.18 -1.68
CA SER A 24 13.92 -7.82 -0.92
C SER A 24 15.24 -7.92 -1.69
N ILE A 25 16.36 -7.90 -0.97
CA ILE A 25 17.71 -8.13 -1.52
C ILE A 25 17.87 -9.53 -2.13
N GLU A 26 17.10 -10.52 -1.65
CA GLU A 26 17.16 -11.90 -2.13
C GLU A 26 16.69 -12.02 -3.59
N GLN A 27 15.91 -11.05 -4.08
CA GLN A 27 15.52 -10.99 -5.48
C GLN A 27 16.70 -10.65 -6.41
N ILE A 28 17.81 -10.15 -5.86
CA ILE A 28 19.06 -9.91 -6.56
C ILE A 28 20.02 -11.07 -6.26
N SER A 29 20.20 -11.97 -7.23
CA SER A 29 21.11 -13.11 -7.05
C SER A 29 22.55 -12.64 -6.75
N GLU A 30 23.25 -13.38 -5.90
CA GLU A 30 24.63 -13.05 -5.51
C GLU A 30 25.57 -12.99 -6.72
N ASP A 31 25.40 -13.89 -7.69
CA ASP A 31 26.13 -13.86 -8.96
C ASP A 31 25.99 -12.53 -9.71
N LYS A 32 24.79 -11.93 -9.71
CA LYS A 32 24.57 -10.63 -10.37
C LYS A 32 25.25 -9.51 -9.61
N ARG A 33 25.18 -9.51 -8.27
CA ARG A 33 25.90 -8.56 -7.42
C ARG A 33 27.39 -8.59 -7.72
N ILE A 34 27.99 -9.78 -7.70
CA ILE A 34 29.41 -9.99 -8.01
C ILE A 34 29.74 -9.55 -9.44
N ARG A 35 28.90 -9.88 -10.44
CA ARG A 35 29.13 -9.47 -11.84
C ARG A 35 29.14 -7.95 -11.99
N VAL A 36 28.21 -7.25 -11.34
CA VAL A 36 28.16 -5.77 -11.40
C VAL A 36 29.36 -5.16 -10.73
N THR A 37 29.72 -5.60 -9.51
CA THR A 37 30.90 -5.11 -8.80
C THR A 37 32.18 -5.31 -9.62
N LYS A 38 32.36 -6.49 -10.24
CA LYS A 38 33.51 -6.76 -11.11
C LYS A 38 33.50 -5.90 -12.37
N LYS A 39 32.33 -5.74 -13.01
CA LYS A 39 32.19 -4.93 -14.22
C LYS A 39 32.54 -3.46 -13.94
N LEU A 40 31.98 -2.89 -12.89
CA LEU A 40 32.24 -1.49 -12.51
C LEU A 40 33.70 -1.28 -12.11
N SER A 41 34.26 -2.18 -11.31
CA SER A 41 35.69 -2.14 -10.96
C SER A 41 36.60 -2.19 -12.19
N LYS A 42 36.22 -2.95 -13.22
CA LYS A 42 36.97 -3.02 -14.49
C LYS A 42 36.82 -1.77 -15.35
N LEU A 43 35.65 -1.13 -15.34
CA LEU A 43 35.36 0.03 -16.19
C LEU A 43 35.92 1.33 -15.63
N TYR A 44 35.74 1.56 -14.33
CA TYR A 44 36.08 2.83 -13.69
C TYR A 44 37.36 2.74 -12.85
N GLY A 45 37.78 1.54 -12.47
CA GLY A 45 38.85 1.35 -11.49
C GLY A 45 38.37 1.59 -10.06
N SER A 46 39.09 1.03 -9.08
CA SER A 46 38.67 1.05 -7.67
C SER A 46 38.85 2.41 -7.01
N GLU A 47 39.87 3.18 -7.38
CA GLU A 47 40.15 4.51 -6.80
C GLU A 47 39.07 5.54 -7.13
N PRO A 48 38.63 5.70 -8.40
CA PRO A 48 37.52 6.61 -8.70
C PRO A 48 36.23 6.18 -8.02
N LEU A 49 35.95 4.87 -7.93
CA LEU A 49 34.73 4.37 -7.29
C LEU A 49 34.67 4.72 -5.79
N LEU A 50 35.82 4.79 -5.11
CA LEU A 50 35.91 5.21 -3.70
C LEU A 50 35.65 6.71 -3.49
N SER A 51 35.79 7.54 -4.53
CA SER A 51 35.61 9.00 -4.42
C SER A 51 34.18 9.46 -4.72
N PHE A 52 33.32 8.59 -5.26
CA PHE A 52 31.90 8.89 -5.43
C PHE A 52 31.21 9.06 -4.09
N LYS A 53 30.14 9.86 -4.10
CA LYS A 53 29.23 9.88 -2.95
C LYS A 53 28.51 8.53 -2.87
N PRO A 54 28.16 8.05 -1.67
CA PRO A 54 27.45 6.78 -1.50
C PRO A 54 26.19 6.66 -2.38
N GLN A 55 25.38 7.73 -2.45
CA GLN A 55 24.16 7.75 -3.27
C GLN A 55 24.44 7.62 -4.78
N GLU A 56 25.45 8.31 -5.29
CA GLU A 56 25.83 8.25 -6.70
C GLU A 56 26.36 6.85 -7.06
N LEU A 57 27.08 6.25 -6.12
CA LEU A 57 27.60 4.89 -6.25
C LEU A 57 26.48 3.84 -6.25
N ASP A 58 25.49 3.99 -5.35
CA ASP A 58 24.30 3.15 -5.32
C ASP A 58 23.48 3.27 -6.61
N GLU A 59 23.28 4.50 -7.12
CA GLU A 59 22.60 4.75 -8.39
C GLU A 59 23.33 4.11 -9.58
N LEU A 60 24.66 4.19 -9.60
CA LEU A 60 25.49 3.56 -10.63
C LEU A 60 25.33 2.03 -10.61
N VAL A 61 25.39 1.42 -9.43
CA VAL A 61 25.18 -0.02 -9.25
C VAL A 61 23.76 -0.42 -9.63
N ALA A 62 22.76 0.34 -9.20
CA ALA A 62 21.35 0.09 -9.51
C ALA A 62 21.08 0.20 -11.01
N SER A 63 21.66 1.19 -11.70
CA SER A 63 21.56 1.34 -13.16
C SER A 63 22.11 0.11 -13.90
N GLU A 64 23.28 -0.38 -13.48
CA GLU A 64 23.89 -1.56 -14.10
C GLU A 64 23.10 -2.85 -13.77
N LEU A 65 22.62 -3.00 -12.54
CA LEU A 65 21.73 -4.11 -12.17
C LEU A 65 20.41 -4.08 -12.94
N LYS A 66 19.85 -2.90 -13.18
CA LYS A 66 18.62 -2.72 -13.96
C LYS A 66 18.77 -3.24 -15.39
N ASN A 67 19.93 -3.00 -16.00
CA ASN A 67 20.23 -3.53 -17.33
C ASN A 67 20.37 -5.07 -17.31
N LEU A 68 21.04 -5.63 -16.29
CA LEU A 68 21.19 -7.07 -16.14
C LEU A 68 19.88 -7.80 -15.81
N MET A 69 18.98 -7.16 -15.07
CA MET A 69 17.74 -7.73 -14.55
C MET A 69 16.50 -7.24 -15.30
N GLU A 70 16.63 -6.60 -16.45
CA GLU A 70 15.54 -5.91 -17.14
C GLU A 70 14.29 -6.80 -17.31
N LYS A 71 14.50 -8.07 -17.72
CA LYS A 71 13.43 -9.05 -17.91
C LYS A 71 12.73 -9.41 -16.59
N GLU A 72 13.49 -9.61 -15.52
CA GLU A 72 12.97 -9.98 -14.20
C GLU A 72 12.20 -8.82 -13.57
N LEU A 73 12.75 -7.61 -13.63
CA LEU A 73 12.09 -6.39 -13.17
C LEU A 73 10.78 -6.15 -13.92
N ARG A 74 10.74 -6.41 -15.23
CA ARG A 74 9.52 -6.31 -16.03
C ARG A 74 8.45 -7.32 -15.60
N ILE A 75 8.84 -8.55 -15.30
CA ILE A 75 7.92 -9.58 -14.79
C ILE A 75 7.40 -9.20 -13.41
N HIS A 76 8.29 -8.76 -12.53
CA HIS A 76 7.97 -8.30 -11.18
C HIS A 76 6.96 -7.14 -11.20
N ALA A 77 7.23 -6.11 -12.01
CA ALA A 77 6.34 -4.97 -12.17
C ALA A 77 4.93 -5.39 -12.63
N LYS A 78 4.84 -6.29 -13.61
CA LYS A 78 3.55 -6.83 -14.09
C LYS A 78 2.82 -7.61 -13.00
N GLN A 79 3.52 -8.40 -12.19
CA GLN A 79 2.91 -9.15 -11.10
C GLN A 79 2.40 -8.22 -9.99
N LYS A 80 3.20 -7.21 -9.60
CA LYS A 80 2.82 -6.18 -8.64
C LYS A 80 1.58 -5.41 -9.10
N GLU A 81 1.50 -5.08 -10.39
CA GLU A 81 0.32 -4.44 -10.98
C GLU A 81 -0.92 -5.35 -10.95
N ARG A 82 -0.77 -6.64 -11.26
CA ARG A 82 -1.88 -7.62 -11.18
C ARG A 82 -2.43 -7.73 -9.77
N ILE A 83 -1.55 -7.83 -8.77
CA ILE A 83 -1.95 -7.89 -7.35
C ILE A 83 -2.66 -6.60 -6.96
N ARG A 84 -2.11 -5.43 -7.31
CA ARG A 84 -2.75 -4.13 -7.04
C ARG A 84 -4.14 -4.02 -7.66
N LYS A 85 -4.32 -4.51 -8.89
CA LYS A 85 -5.63 -4.55 -9.56
C LYS A 85 -6.61 -5.50 -8.86
N GLN A 86 -6.16 -6.68 -8.45
CA GLN A 86 -7.00 -7.63 -7.70
C GLN A 86 -7.42 -7.07 -6.33
N MET A 87 -6.52 -6.41 -5.61
CA MET A 87 -6.85 -5.76 -4.33
C MET A 87 -7.85 -4.62 -4.52
N LYS A 88 -7.65 -3.77 -5.54
CA LYS A 88 -8.61 -2.70 -5.87
C LYS A 88 -10.01 -3.25 -6.21
N ASN A 89 -10.08 -4.40 -6.88
CA ASN A 89 -11.36 -5.00 -7.26
C ASN A 89 -12.01 -5.79 -6.10
N ARG A 90 -11.23 -6.22 -5.10
CA ARG A 90 -11.72 -6.96 -3.91
C ARG A 90 -12.05 -6.06 -2.72
N MET A 91 -11.54 -4.84 -2.67
CA MET A 91 -12.03 -3.83 -1.73
C MET A 91 -13.25 -3.15 -2.36
N PRO A 92 -14.49 -3.50 -1.97
CA PRO A 92 -15.62 -2.63 -2.26
C PRO A 92 -15.28 -1.25 -1.70
N SER A 93 -15.64 -0.21 -2.44
CA SER A 93 -15.43 1.15 -2.00
C SER A 93 -15.99 1.32 -0.59
N PHE A 94 -15.11 1.49 0.41
CA PHE A 94 -15.43 1.97 1.77
C PHE A 94 -15.98 3.42 1.76
N LYS A 95 -16.66 3.82 0.68
CA LYS A 95 -17.22 5.16 0.45
C LYS A 95 -18.68 5.26 0.87
N GLN A 96 -19.28 4.22 1.43
CA GLN A 96 -20.60 4.32 2.05
C GLN A 96 -20.48 3.96 3.53
N PRO A 97 -20.60 4.93 4.45
CA PRO A 97 -21.01 4.60 5.81
C PRO A 97 -22.47 4.15 5.70
N GLY A 98 -22.79 2.91 6.08
CA GLY A 98 -24.18 2.57 6.35
C GLY A 98 -24.62 1.12 6.19
N VAL A 99 -24.22 0.38 5.15
CA VAL A 99 -24.84 -0.93 4.92
C VAL A 99 -23.84 -1.95 4.39
N ILE A 100 -23.26 -2.73 5.30
CA ILE A 100 -22.75 -4.06 4.95
C ILE A 100 -24.00 -4.94 4.88
N PRO A 101 -24.44 -5.43 3.70
CA PRO A 101 -25.54 -6.38 3.64
C PRO A 101 -25.07 -7.68 4.30
N ILE A 102 -25.47 -7.89 5.55
CA ILE A 102 -25.30 -9.17 6.24
C ILE A 102 -26.36 -10.10 5.64
N ASP A 103 -25.92 -11.08 4.86
CA ASP A 103 -26.80 -12.13 4.38
C ASP A 103 -27.24 -13.00 5.58
N MET A 104 -28.51 -12.89 5.97
CA MET A 104 -29.06 -13.64 7.12
C MET A 104 -29.04 -15.17 6.91
N SER A 105 -28.77 -15.61 5.69
CA SER A 105 -28.56 -17.02 5.34
C SER A 105 -27.30 -17.60 5.98
N ASP A 106 -26.24 -16.80 6.12
CA ASP A 106 -24.97 -17.23 6.74
C ASP A 106 -25.02 -17.24 8.27
N LEU A 107 -25.93 -16.46 8.86
CA LEU A 107 -26.19 -16.47 10.31
C LEU A 107 -26.86 -17.76 10.77
N LYS A 108 -27.46 -18.55 9.88
CA LYS A 108 -28.27 -19.72 10.26
C LYS A 108 -27.44 -20.84 10.92
N ASN A 109 -26.15 -20.94 10.58
CA ASN A 109 -25.22 -21.95 11.10
C ASN A 109 -24.36 -21.47 12.28
N LEU A 110 -24.53 -20.23 12.75
CA LEU A 110 -23.80 -19.76 13.94
C LEU A 110 -24.46 -20.24 15.25
N PRO A 111 -23.66 -20.60 16.27
CA PRO A 111 -24.14 -20.85 17.63
C PRO A 111 -24.98 -19.69 18.16
N ASP A 112 -26.05 -19.99 18.90
CA ASP A 112 -27.04 -19.00 19.33
C ASP A 112 -26.45 -17.89 20.24
N GLU A 113 -25.34 -18.16 20.93
CA GLU A 113 -24.61 -17.15 21.70
C GLU A 113 -24.00 -16.06 20.82
N ILE A 114 -23.46 -16.42 19.66
CA ILE A 114 -22.83 -15.48 18.74
C ILE A 114 -23.90 -14.65 18.02
N LYS A 115 -25.04 -15.27 17.69
CA LYS A 115 -26.21 -14.56 17.13
C LYS A 115 -26.71 -13.48 18.08
N LYS A 116 -26.87 -13.80 19.38
CA LYS A 116 -27.28 -12.83 20.41
C LYS A 116 -26.26 -11.70 20.59
N MET A 117 -24.96 -12.00 20.52
CA MET A 117 -23.92 -10.99 20.66
C MET A 117 -23.92 -10.02 19.48
N LEU A 118 -24.05 -10.54 18.26
CA LEU A 118 -24.12 -9.72 17.04
C LEU A 118 -25.41 -8.89 17.01
N SER A 119 -26.57 -9.50 17.29
CA SER A 119 -27.84 -8.75 17.28
C SER A 119 -27.84 -7.61 18.30
N LYS A 120 -27.26 -7.82 19.48
CA LYS A 120 -27.14 -6.77 20.50
C LYS A 120 -26.18 -5.66 20.08
N MET A 121 -25.10 -5.99 19.38
CA MET A 121 -24.13 -5.01 18.88
C MET A 121 -24.68 -4.17 17.72
N PHE A 122 -25.57 -4.74 16.88
CA PHE A 122 -26.22 -4.02 15.79
C PHE A 122 -27.45 -3.20 16.27
N MET A 123 -28.26 -3.72 17.19
CA MET A 123 -29.42 -2.99 17.72
C MET A 123 -29.05 -1.86 18.67
N GLN A 124 -27.92 -1.93 19.37
CA GLN A 124 -27.51 -0.89 20.32
C GLN A 124 -26.99 0.39 19.64
N ASN A 125 -26.90 0.42 18.30
CA ASN A 125 -26.57 1.62 17.52
C ASN A 125 -27.78 2.30 16.86
N GLU A 126 -29.01 1.79 17.04
CA GLU A 126 -30.25 2.35 16.47
C GLU A 126 -31.29 2.74 17.53
N GLY A 127 -30.87 3.29 18.68
CA GLY A 127 -31.82 3.67 19.73
C GLY A 127 -31.28 4.68 20.72
N ASP A 128 -31.24 5.94 20.31
CA ASP A 128 -31.36 7.11 21.19
C ASP A 128 -32.07 8.21 20.39
N ASP A 129 -33.35 7.98 20.10
CA ASP A 129 -34.34 9.03 19.84
C ASP A 129 -35.61 8.61 20.61
N ASP A 130 -35.52 8.71 21.93
CA ASP A 130 -36.68 8.81 22.80
C ASP A 130 -37.43 10.08 22.41
N LYS A 131 -38.65 9.94 21.85
CA LYS A 131 -39.77 10.86 22.01
C LYS A 131 -41.05 10.25 21.44
N ASP A 132 -41.73 9.49 22.28
CA ASP A 132 -43.18 9.32 22.17
C ASP A 132 -43.88 10.55 22.77
N ASP A 133 -44.71 11.16 21.92
CA ASP A 133 -45.97 11.87 22.16
C ASP A 133 -46.35 12.32 23.58
N ASP A 134 -46.57 13.63 23.74
CA ASP A 134 -47.93 14.16 23.89
C ASP A 134 -47.97 15.71 23.97
N LYS A 135 -48.78 16.29 23.07
CA LYS A 135 -49.68 17.45 23.21
C LYS A 135 -49.19 18.90 23.30
N ASP A 136 -49.64 19.62 22.27
CA ASP A 136 -50.44 20.85 22.27
C ASP A 136 -49.81 22.18 22.75
N ASP A 137 -49.67 23.08 21.77
CA ASP A 137 -50.32 24.40 21.69
C ASP A 137 -49.38 25.61 21.50
N TYR A 138 -49.89 26.51 20.65
CA TYR A 138 -49.56 27.91 20.39
C TYR A 138 -48.56 28.32 19.29
N SER A 139 -49.20 28.81 18.20
CA SER A 139 -48.98 30.09 17.48
C SER A 139 -47.63 30.29 16.79
N ASP A 140 -47.57 30.25 15.46
CA ASP A 140 -47.98 31.35 14.56
C ASP A 140 -47.26 32.66 14.91
N ASP A 141 -46.07 32.87 14.33
CA ASP A 141 -45.71 34.20 13.85
C ASP A 141 -44.68 34.14 12.70
N TYR A 142 -44.89 35.07 11.79
CA TYR A 142 -44.30 35.34 10.50
C TYR A 142 -42.78 35.53 10.50
N SER A 143 -42.11 35.10 9.41
CA SER A 143 -41.20 35.93 8.57
C SER A 143 -40.36 35.03 7.65
N GLU A 144 -40.72 34.93 6.37
CA GLU A 144 -40.17 35.73 5.26
C GLU A 144 -38.76 35.30 4.77
N ASP A 145 -38.79 34.66 3.60
CA ASP A 145 -37.85 34.74 2.47
C ASP A 145 -36.32 34.63 2.67
N LYS A 146 -35.73 33.65 1.97
CA LYS A 146 -34.82 33.90 0.83
C LYS A 146 -34.30 32.60 0.18
N HIS A 147 -34.49 32.52 -1.15
CA HIS A 147 -33.54 32.11 -2.21
C HIS A 147 -32.58 30.92 -1.94
N SER A 148 -32.33 29.96 -2.84
CA SER A 148 -32.48 29.87 -4.30
C SER A 148 -32.15 28.45 -4.76
N TYR A 149 -32.62 28.12 -5.96
CA TYR A 149 -32.36 26.95 -6.80
C TYR A 149 -30.91 26.48 -6.90
N TYR A 150 -30.71 25.18 -7.12
CA TYR A 150 -29.65 24.68 -8.01
C TYR A 150 -30.13 23.47 -8.85
N ILE A 151 -29.90 23.61 -10.15
CA ILE A 151 -29.52 22.53 -11.09
C ILE A 151 -28.03 22.30 -10.87
#